data_AF-A0A954P6F8-F1
#
_entry.id   AF-A0A954P6F8-F1
#
_cell.length_a   1.000
_cell.length_b   1.000
_cell.length_c   1.000
_cell.angle_alpha   90.00
_cell.angle_beta   90.00
_cell.angle_gamma   90.00
#
_symmetry.space_group_name_H-M   'P 1'
#
loop_
_entity.id
_entity.type
_entity.pdbx_description
1 polymer ?
#
loop_
_entity_poly.entity_id
_entity_poly.type
_entity_poly.pdbx_seq_one_letter_code
_entity_poly.pdbx_strand_id
1 'polypeptide(L)'
;TLYGGKMFTFGHRQKFGNDPEKHVDFSAVTHVARDKGIPPFLLLYFSGNADTRAQAQRLESVLREAGVAARAFGKGDTNHSQLNNDLGKAGDPATEAFFGFLDPLTGRKSRD
;
A
#
# COMPACT_ATOMS: atom_id res chain seq x y z
N THR A 1 20.63 15.31 12.35
CA THR A 1 19.56 15.78 11.44
C THR A 1 19.34 14.72 10.37
N LEU A 2 18.10 14.40 9.99
CA LEU A 2 17.78 13.36 8.99
C LEU A 2 18.23 13.75 7.56
N TYR A 3 18.39 15.05 7.32
CA TYR A 3 18.81 15.67 6.05
C TYR A 3 20.11 16.45 6.25
N GLY A 4 20.84 16.72 5.16
CA GLY A 4 22.07 17.54 5.15
C GLY A 4 23.37 16.77 5.42
N GLY A 5 23.32 15.46 5.63
CA GLY A 5 24.51 14.58 5.71
C GLY A 5 24.99 14.06 4.35
N LYS A 6 26.14 13.37 4.35
CA LYS A 6 26.68 12.67 3.16
C LYS A 6 25.63 11.73 2.56
N MET A 7 25.52 11.72 1.23
CA MET A 7 24.60 10.86 0.50
C MET A 7 24.86 9.37 0.78
N PHE A 8 23.79 8.63 1.05
CA PHE A 8 23.85 7.18 1.15
C PHE A 8 23.99 6.56 -0.25
N THR A 9 24.79 5.49 -0.34
CA THR A 9 25.02 4.73 -1.58
C THR A 9 24.14 3.49 -1.70
N PHE A 10 23.11 3.37 -0.85
CA PHE A 10 22.13 2.29 -0.86
C PHE A 10 20.77 2.78 -0.33
N GLY A 11 19.70 2.02 -0.61
CA GLY A 11 18.37 2.25 -0.08
C GLY A 11 17.62 3.44 -0.70
N HIS A 12 16.58 3.92 -0.01
CA HIS A 12 15.68 4.96 -0.54
C HIS A 12 16.40 6.28 -0.85
N ARG A 13 17.39 6.67 -0.05
CA ARG A 13 18.13 7.92 -0.24
C ARG A 13 18.98 7.93 -1.51
N GLN A 14 19.50 6.78 -1.95
CA GLN A 14 20.18 6.67 -3.23
C GLN A 14 19.20 6.85 -4.41
N LYS A 15 17.99 6.30 -4.28
CA LYS A 15 16.97 6.30 -5.33
C LYS A 15 16.22 7.63 -5.46
N PHE A 16 15.88 8.23 -4.32
CA PHE A 16 14.99 9.40 -4.22
C PHE A 16 15.71 10.68 -3.80
N GLY A 17 17.02 10.61 -3.55
CA GLY A 17 17.83 11.74 -3.10
C GLY A 17 17.77 11.97 -1.58
N ASN A 18 18.28 13.12 -1.14
CA ASN A 18 18.30 13.52 0.26
C ASN A 18 17.69 14.91 0.46
N ASP A 19 16.64 15.20 -0.30
CA ASP A 19 15.94 16.48 -0.32
C ASP A 19 14.54 16.30 0.32
N PRO A 20 14.24 17.01 1.42
CA PRO A 20 12.95 16.86 2.10
C PRO A 20 11.76 17.27 1.25
N GLU A 21 11.90 18.30 0.41
CA GLU A 21 10.80 18.78 -0.42
C GLU A 21 10.45 17.76 -1.49
N LYS A 22 11.48 17.16 -2.12
CA LYS A 22 11.27 16.06 -3.08
C LYS A 22 10.65 14.83 -2.43
N HIS A 23 11.00 14.52 -1.19
CA HIS A 23 10.39 13.39 -0.49
C HIS A 23 8.90 13.58 -0.24
N VAL A 24 8.47 14.82 0.05
CA VAL A 24 7.04 15.19 0.14
C VAL A 24 6.38 15.05 -1.22
N ASP A 25 7.02 15.54 -2.28
CA ASP A 25 6.50 15.46 -3.65
C ASP A 25 6.41 14.02 -4.18
N PHE A 26 7.32 13.12 -3.81
CA PHE A 26 7.26 11.71 -4.21
C PHE A 26 6.29 10.86 -3.40
N SER A 27 5.73 11.38 -2.31
CA SER A 27 4.86 10.61 -1.42
C SER A 27 3.45 10.53 -1.98
N ALA A 28 2.95 9.33 -2.29
CA ALA A 28 1.56 9.16 -2.76
C ALA A 28 0.52 9.76 -1.79
N VAL A 29 0.81 9.74 -0.48
CA VAL A 29 -0.08 10.27 0.57
C VAL A 29 -0.35 11.77 0.40
N THR A 30 0.61 12.55 -0.11
CA THR A 30 0.47 14.00 -0.26
C THR A 30 -0.32 14.39 -1.51
N HIS A 31 -0.53 13.44 -2.43
CA HIS A 31 -1.22 13.65 -3.71
C HIS A 31 -2.67 13.17 -3.70
N VAL A 32 -3.14 12.55 -2.61
CA VAL A 32 -4.54 12.15 -2.45
C VAL A 32 -5.40 13.39 -2.16
N ALA A 33 -6.45 13.59 -2.95
CA ALA A 33 -7.44 14.63 -2.75
C ALA A 33 -8.81 14.18 -3.32
N ARG A 34 -9.87 14.86 -2.88
CA ARG A 34 -11.22 14.69 -3.42
C ARG A 34 -11.25 15.01 -4.92
N ASP A 35 -12.21 14.40 -5.62
CA ASP A 35 -12.54 14.70 -7.02
C ASP A 35 -11.40 14.48 -8.04
N LYS A 36 -10.34 13.76 -7.67
CA LYS A 36 -9.24 13.34 -8.57
C LYS A 36 -9.54 12.07 -9.38
N GLY A 37 -10.73 11.51 -9.27
CA GLY A 37 -11.09 10.25 -9.94
C GLY A 37 -10.26 9.05 -9.50
N ILE A 38 -9.76 9.05 -8.26
CA ILE A 38 -8.97 7.94 -7.70
C ILE A 38 -9.90 6.72 -7.54
N PRO A 39 -9.59 5.56 -8.15
CA PRO A 39 -10.42 4.36 -8.03
C PRO A 39 -10.33 3.78 -6.60
N PRO A 40 -11.21 2.84 -6.21
CA PRO A 40 -11.08 2.13 -4.94
C PRO A 40 -9.72 1.43 -4.79
N PHE A 41 -9.20 1.33 -3.56
CA PHE A 41 -7.91 0.70 -3.25
C PHE A 41 -8.03 -0.49 -2.29
N LEU A 42 -7.31 -1.57 -2.61
CA LEU A 42 -6.92 -2.58 -1.65
C LEU A 42 -5.41 -2.51 -1.43
N LEU A 43 -4.99 -2.35 -0.18
CA LEU A 43 -3.59 -2.28 0.22
C LEU A 43 -3.22 -3.58 0.94
N LEU A 44 -2.47 -4.46 0.27
CA LEU A 44 -1.94 -5.68 0.87
C LEU A 44 -0.55 -5.42 1.44
N TYR A 45 -0.31 -5.84 2.67
CA TYR A 45 1.02 -5.76 3.31
C TYR A 45 1.28 -7.00 4.15
N PHE A 46 2.55 -7.33 4.41
CA PHE A 46 2.91 -8.35 5.40
C PHE A 46 3.11 -7.67 6.76
N SER A 47 2.60 -8.29 7.83
CA SER A 47 2.56 -7.68 9.17
C SER A 47 3.86 -7.78 9.95
N GLY A 48 4.86 -8.52 9.45
CA GLY A 48 6.17 -8.71 10.10
C GLY A 48 7.07 -7.48 10.11
N ASN A 49 6.68 -6.38 9.46
CA ASN A 49 7.37 -5.10 9.52
C ASN A 49 6.40 -3.98 9.96
N ALA A 50 6.75 -3.25 11.02
CA ALA A 50 5.92 -2.16 11.54
C ALA A 50 5.78 -1.00 10.53
N ASP A 51 6.80 -0.73 9.72
CA ASP A 51 6.79 0.36 8.74
C ASP A 51 5.83 0.08 7.59
N THR A 52 5.74 -1.16 7.12
CA THR A 52 4.82 -1.53 6.02
C THR A 52 3.37 -1.42 6.48
N ARG A 53 3.09 -1.82 7.73
CA ARG A 53 1.79 -1.60 8.37
C ARG A 53 1.48 -0.10 8.49
N ALA A 54 2.39 0.69 9.04
CA ALA A 54 2.17 2.12 9.24
C ALA A 54 1.93 2.86 7.92
N GLN A 55 2.70 2.54 6.87
CA GLN A 55 2.53 3.14 5.55
C GLN A 55 1.20 2.76 4.89
N ALA A 56 0.81 1.48 4.95
CA ALA A 56 -0.47 1.01 4.40
C ALA A 56 -1.66 1.68 5.10
N GLN A 57 -1.65 1.73 6.45
CA GLN A 57 -2.70 2.37 7.24
C GLN A 57 -2.75 3.88 7.02
N ARG A 58 -1.60 4.54 6.86
CA ARG A 58 -1.55 5.97 6.55
C ARG A 58 -2.20 6.27 5.20
N LEU A 59 -1.86 5.52 4.16
CA LEU A 59 -2.45 5.71 2.83
C LEU A 59 -3.95 5.39 2.82
N GLU A 60 -4.38 4.32 3.48
CA GLU A 60 -5.80 4.00 3.68
C GLU A 60 -6.57 5.16 4.34
N SER A 61 -6.05 5.72 5.44
CA SER A 61 -6.70 6.84 6.15
C SER A 61 -6.92 8.03 5.23
N VAL A 62 -5.87 8.46 4.52
CA VAL A 62 -5.95 9.65 3.66
C VAL A 62 -6.88 9.41 2.46
N LEU A 63 -6.87 8.21 1.87
CA LEU A 63 -7.83 7.84 0.82
C LEU A 63 -9.27 7.94 1.32
N ARG A 64 -9.56 7.37 2.51
CA ARG A 64 -10.90 7.40 3.11
C ARG A 64 -11.34 8.82 3.49
N GLU A 65 -10.45 9.64 4.03
CA GLU A 65 -10.70 11.07 4.33
C GLU A 65 -11.05 11.87 3.05
N ALA A 66 -10.47 11.49 1.92
CA ALA A 66 -10.78 12.04 0.59
C ALA A 66 -12.04 11.42 -0.06
N GLY A 67 -12.78 10.55 0.65
CA GLY A 67 -13.98 9.90 0.13
C GLY A 67 -13.72 8.74 -0.83
N VAL A 68 -12.48 8.28 -0.95
CA VAL A 68 -12.11 7.11 -1.76
C VAL A 68 -12.31 5.85 -0.93
N ALA A 69 -13.01 4.86 -1.48
CA ALA A 69 -13.14 3.55 -0.86
C ALA A 69 -11.77 2.86 -0.80
N ALA A 70 -11.24 2.63 0.40
CA ALA A 70 -9.95 1.97 0.59
C ALA A 70 -10.00 1.00 1.77
N ARG A 71 -9.23 -0.08 1.67
CA ARG A 71 -9.03 -1.07 2.72
C ARG A 71 -7.56 -1.49 2.79
N ALA A 72 -6.99 -1.53 4.00
CA ALA A 72 -5.70 -2.19 4.24
C ALA A 72 -5.89 -3.58 4.84
N PHE A 73 -5.15 -4.57 4.34
CA PHE A 73 -5.17 -5.94 4.84
C PHE A 73 -3.74 -6.44 5.06
N GLY A 74 -3.45 -6.81 6.30
CA GLY A 74 -2.17 -7.37 6.71
C GLY A 74 -2.20 -8.89 6.73
N LYS A 75 -1.38 -9.55 5.91
CA LYS A 75 -1.16 -11.00 5.99
C LYS A 75 -0.07 -11.30 7.03
N GLY A 76 -0.40 -12.17 7.99
CA GLY A 76 0.54 -12.71 8.98
C GLY A 76 1.42 -13.82 8.39
N ASP A 77 2.42 -14.26 9.17
CA ASP A 77 3.28 -15.42 8.86
C ASP A 77 3.82 -15.43 7.42
N THR A 78 4.24 -14.26 6.95
CA THR A 78 4.70 -14.05 5.58
C THR A 78 5.75 -12.95 5.53
N ASN A 79 6.32 -12.74 4.34
CA ASN A 79 7.27 -11.68 4.05
C ASN A 79 6.93 -11.02 2.69
N HIS A 80 7.71 -10.02 2.27
CA HIS A 80 7.49 -9.32 1.00
C HIS A 80 7.32 -10.26 -0.20
N SER A 81 8.24 -11.21 -0.38
CA SER A 81 8.23 -12.11 -1.55
C SER A 81 7.13 -13.16 -1.44
N GLN A 82 6.93 -13.72 -0.25
CA GLN A 82 5.94 -14.77 -0.03
C GLN A 82 4.50 -14.26 -0.18
N LEU A 83 4.21 -13.04 0.27
CA LEU A 83 2.91 -12.41 0.04
C LEU A 83 2.55 -12.37 -1.45
N ASN A 84 3.52 -11.97 -2.30
CA ASN A 84 3.32 -11.93 -3.74
C ASN A 84 3.18 -13.33 -4.35
N ASN A 85 4.03 -14.28 -3.93
CA ASN A 85 4.05 -15.64 -4.48
C ASN A 85 2.80 -16.46 -4.12
N ASP A 86 2.15 -16.13 -3.00
CA ASP A 86 0.97 -16.84 -2.52
C ASP A 86 -0.35 -16.27 -3.06
N LEU A 87 -0.33 -15.04 -3.59
CA LEU A 87 -1.54 -14.41 -4.12
C LEU A 87 -2.08 -15.20 -5.33
N GLY A 88 -3.34 -15.63 -5.23
CA GLY A 88 -4.01 -16.51 -6.19
C GLY A 88 -4.09 -17.98 -5.75
N LYS A 89 -3.43 -18.38 -4.66
CA LYS A 89 -3.55 -19.74 -4.11
C LYS A 89 -4.88 -19.91 -3.36
N ALA A 90 -5.49 -21.08 -3.47
CA ALA A 90 -6.69 -21.43 -2.72
C ALA A 90 -6.41 -21.43 -1.20
N GLY A 91 -7.32 -20.83 -0.42
CA GLY A 91 -7.20 -20.73 1.05
C GLY A 91 -6.16 -19.73 1.55
N ASP A 92 -5.52 -18.96 0.67
CA ASP A 92 -4.65 -17.88 1.08
C ASP A 92 -5.48 -16.64 1.52
N PRO A 93 -5.31 -16.12 2.75
CA PRO A 93 -6.14 -15.02 3.25
C PRO A 93 -6.02 -13.71 2.44
N ALA A 94 -4.86 -13.44 1.84
CA ALA A 94 -4.68 -12.25 1.01
C ALA A 94 -5.41 -12.40 -0.34
N THR A 95 -5.47 -13.63 -0.86
CA THR A 95 -6.23 -13.99 -2.06
C THR A 95 -7.73 -13.84 -1.83
N GLU A 96 -8.24 -14.29 -0.69
CA GLU A 96 -9.65 -14.09 -0.31
C GLU A 96 -9.98 -12.60 -0.16
N ALA A 97 -9.11 -11.83 0.50
CA ALA A 97 -9.26 -10.38 0.61
C ALA A 97 -9.25 -9.67 -0.76
N PHE A 98 -8.39 -10.14 -1.67
CA PHE A 98 -8.30 -9.62 -3.04
C PHE A 98 -9.59 -9.84 -3.83
N PHE A 99 -10.11 -11.08 -3.88
CA PHE A 99 -11.36 -11.36 -4.60
C PHE A 99 -12.56 -10.70 -3.94
N GLY A 100 -12.65 -10.71 -2.60
CA GLY A 100 -13.72 -10.02 -1.87
C GLY A 100 -13.76 -8.50 -2.13
N PHE A 101 -12.62 -7.90 -2.48
CA PHE A 101 -12.55 -6.51 -2.92
C PHE A 101 -12.88 -6.34 -4.42
N LEU A 102 -12.34 -7.20 -5.28
CA LEU A 102 -12.41 -7.02 -6.74
C LEU A 102 -13.76 -7.46 -7.34
N ASP A 103 -14.37 -8.53 -6.84
CA ASP A 103 -15.57 -9.13 -7.45
C ASP A 103 -16.74 -8.13 -7.52
N PRO A 104 -17.08 -7.37 -6.44
CA PRO A 104 -18.13 -6.36 -6.51
C PRO A 104 -17.84 -5.24 -7.51
N LEU A 105 -16.57 -4.93 -7.77
CA LEU A 105 -16.14 -3.86 -8.69
C LEU A 105 -16.18 -4.28 -10.16
N THR A 106 -16.14 -5.59 -10.43
CA THR A 106 -16.10 -6.14 -11.80
C THR A 106 -17.44 -6.73 -12.27
N GLY A 107 -18.47 -6.70 -11.42
CA GLY A 107 -19.79 -7.27 -11.73
C GLY A 107 -19.79 -8.79 -11.88
N ARG A 108 -18.69 -9.47 -11.52
CA ARG A 108 -18.65 -10.93 -11.42
C ARG A 108 -19.24 -11.35 -10.09
N LYS A 109 -20.18 -12.30 -10.10
CA LYS A 109 -20.63 -12.97 -8.86
C LYS A 109 -19.43 -13.69 -8.25
N SER A 110 -19.33 -13.66 -6.91
CA SER A 110 -18.31 -14.42 -6.17
C SER A 110 -18.32 -15.87 -6.64
N ARG A 111 -17.13 -16.41 -6.91
CA ARG A 111 -17.00 -17.84 -7.22
C ARG A 111 -17.14 -18.59 -5.91
N ASP A 112 -18.27 -19.26 -5.74
CA ASP A 112 -18.50 -20.27 -4.70
C ASP A 112 -17.56 -21.49 -4.91
#